data_AF-A0A2I1HHD5-F1
#
_entry.id   AF-A0A2I1HHD5-F1
#
_cell.length_a   1.000
_cell.length_b   1.000
_cell.length_c   1.000
_cell.angle_alpha   90.00
_cell.angle_beta   90.00
_cell.angle_gamma   90.00
#
_symmetry.space_group_name_H-M   'P 1'
#
loop_
_entity.id
_entity.type
_entity.pdbx_description
1 polymer ?
#
loop_
_entity_poly.entity_id
_entity_poly.type
_entity_poly.pdbx_seq_one_letter_code
_entity_poly.pdbx_strand_id
1 'polypeptide(L)'
;MPNNYTRNPLTGRVIRIGGNTFNQLVMDAYDFIGGRLVRRQNVPPPLEVPRYFNIDTGRMVRYGTRTYFSLINAGYEFVEDYYLVPSHLVEVAISSSHILRENPQNAGNRLEQMAVERRGYILEEFHRARLEQINLELCRECLMPENPNELAEGLCRECHAAK
;
A
#
# COMPACT_ATOMS: atom_id res chain seq x y z
N MET A 1 36.29 -31.31 7.62
CA MET A 1 35.86 -30.58 6.41
C MET A 1 35.66 -29.12 6.77
N PRO A 2 36.17 -28.14 6.00
CA PRO A 2 35.86 -26.74 6.32
C PRO A 2 34.36 -26.53 6.10
N ASN A 3 33.72 -25.87 7.06
CA ASN A 3 32.32 -25.50 6.95
C ASN A 3 32.21 -24.45 5.84
N ASN A 4 31.68 -24.83 4.66
CA ASN A 4 31.50 -23.92 3.51
C ASN A 4 30.37 -22.90 3.73
N TYR A 5 29.99 -22.66 4.97
CA TYR A 5 28.88 -21.82 5.37
C TYR A 5 29.30 -20.88 6.49
N THR A 6 28.74 -19.69 6.48
CA THR A 6 28.87 -18.69 7.54
C THR A 6 27.52 -18.08 7.86
N ARG A 7 27.43 -17.24 8.88
CA ARG A 7 26.18 -16.57 9.27
C ARG A 7 26.17 -15.15 8.68
N ASN A 8 25.07 -14.79 8.03
CA ASN A 8 24.83 -13.45 7.54
C ASN A 8 24.66 -12.50 8.75
N PRO A 9 25.52 -11.49 8.92
CA PRO A 9 25.49 -10.58 10.07
C PRO A 9 24.27 -9.64 10.06
N LEU A 10 23.63 -9.41 8.90
CA LEU A 10 22.45 -8.55 8.77
C LEU A 10 21.14 -9.28 9.08
N THR A 11 21.08 -10.59 8.80
CA THR A 11 19.82 -11.35 8.89
C THR A 11 19.88 -12.53 9.86
N GLY A 12 21.07 -12.88 10.35
CA GLY A 12 21.30 -14.06 11.18
C GLY A 12 21.18 -15.39 10.42
N ARG A 13 20.87 -15.42 9.13
CA ARG A 13 20.69 -16.65 8.34
C ARG A 13 22.03 -17.30 7.96
N VAL A 14 22.07 -18.62 7.86
CA VAL A 14 23.24 -19.35 7.34
C VAL A 14 23.31 -19.17 5.82
N ILE A 15 24.48 -18.82 5.31
CA ILE A 15 24.75 -18.55 3.89
C ILE A 15 26.02 -19.28 3.44
N ARG A 16 26.10 -19.60 2.14
CA ARG A 16 27.25 -20.28 1.54
C ARG A 16 28.40 -19.29 1.31
N ILE A 17 29.61 -19.67 1.74
CA ILE A 17 30.84 -18.93 1.47
C ILE A 17 31.12 -18.95 -0.04
N GLY A 18 31.42 -17.78 -0.62
CA GLY A 18 31.60 -17.59 -2.07
C GLY A 18 30.31 -17.51 -2.90
N GLY A 19 29.13 -17.64 -2.29
CA GLY A 19 27.84 -17.43 -2.97
C GLY A 19 27.48 -15.95 -3.12
N ASN A 20 26.43 -15.63 -3.89
CA ASN A 20 26.02 -14.24 -4.17
C ASN A 20 25.85 -13.39 -2.92
N THR A 21 25.11 -13.85 -1.92
CA THR A 21 24.90 -13.09 -0.67
C THR A 21 26.20 -12.86 0.08
N PHE A 22 27.11 -13.84 0.09
CA PHE A 22 28.42 -13.69 0.72
C PHE A 22 29.27 -12.66 -0.03
N ASN A 23 29.37 -12.80 -1.36
CA ASN A 23 30.15 -11.91 -2.20
C ASN A 23 29.64 -10.46 -2.09
N GLN A 24 28.32 -10.27 -2.08
CA GLN A 24 27.73 -8.94 -1.89
C GLN A 24 28.16 -8.31 -0.56
N LEU A 25 28.06 -9.06 0.55
CA LEU A 25 28.49 -8.56 1.86
C LEU A 25 29.98 -8.19 1.88
N VAL A 26 30.82 -9.01 1.23
CA VAL A 26 32.27 -8.77 1.13
C VAL A 26 32.60 -7.52 0.31
N MET A 27 31.88 -7.31 -0.79
CA MET A 27 32.01 -6.12 -1.63
C MET A 27 31.53 -4.86 -0.90
N ASP A 28 30.41 -4.95 -0.18
CA ASP A 28 29.78 -3.80 0.46
C ASP A 28 30.61 -3.28 1.64
N ALA A 29 30.86 -4.11 2.65
CA ALA A 29 31.36 -3.61 3.94
C ALA A 29 32.01 -4.63 4.87
N TYR A 30 32.07 -5.91 4.49
CA TYR A 30 32.48 -6.98 5.38
C TYR A 30 33.78 -7.64 4.93
N ASP A 31 34.60 -8.04 5.90
CA ASP A 31 35.76 -8.90 5.68
C ASP A 31 35.46 -10.28 6.25
N PHE A 32 36.00 -11.31 5.61
CA PHE A 32 35.85 -12.69 6.08
C PHE A 32 37.08 -13.10 6.90
N ILE A 33 36.96 -13.05 8.22
CA ILE A 33 38.06 -13.26 9.17
C ILE A 33 37.65 -14.36 10.16
N GLY A 34 38.50 -15.39 10.32
CA GLY A 34 38.26 -16.46 11.28
C GLY A 34 36.94 -17.22 11.09
N GLY A 35 36.47 -17.36 9.84
CA GLY A 35 35.22 -18.05 9.52
C GLY A 35 33.95 -17.22 9.67
N ARG A 36 34.06 -15.92 9.96
CA ARG A 36 32.94 -15.00 10.18
C ARG A 36 33.06 -13.75 9.32
N LEU A 37 31.91 -13.20 8.94
CA LEU A 37 31.84 -11.89 8.30
C LEU A 37 31.89 -10.80 9.38
N VAL A 38 32.94 -9.99 9.36
CA VAL A 38 33.20 -8.90 10.30
C VAL A 38 33.09 -7.59 9.55
N ARG A 39 32.36 -6.62 10.11
CA ARG A 39 32.15 -5.33 9.46
C ARG A 39 33.41 -4.47 9.55
N ARG A 40 33.82 -3.85 8.44
CA ARG A 40 34.92 -2.87 8.41
C ARG A 40 34.57 -1.65 9.27
N GLN A 41 35.52 -1.18 10.07
CA GLN A 41 35.31 -0.06 11.01
C GLN A 41 35.01 1.27 10.30
N ASN A 42 35.67 1.53 9.15
CA ASN A 42 35.60 2.82 8.45
C ASN A 42 34.47 2.90 7.41
N VAL A 43 33.59 1.89 7.34
CA VAL A 43 32.48 1.90 6.37
C VAL A 43 31.25 2.55 7.01
N PRO A 44 30.65 3.59 6.39
CA PRO A 44 29.42 4.21 6.88
C PRO A 44 28.36 3.15 7.18
N PRO A 45 27.51 3.31 8.21
CA PRO A 45 26.44 2.36 8.51
C PRO A 45 25.66 1.99 7.24
N PRO A 46 25.18 0.74 7.09
CA PRO A 46 24.36 0.38 5.94
C PRO A 46 23.18 1.36 5.88
N LEU A 47 22.96 1.98 4.71
CA LEU A 47 21.81 2.86 4.53
C LEU A 47 20.54 2.06 4.85
N GLU A 48 19.71 2.59 5.74
CA GLU A 48 18.41 2.00 5.99
C GLU A 48 17.60 2.06 4.69
N VAL A 49 17.25 0.88 4.16
CA VAL A 49 16.39 0.79 2.99
C VAL A 49 15.01 1.31 3.41
N PRO A 50 14.46 2.36 2.76
CA PRO A 50 13.16 2.90 3.11
C PRO A 50 12.09 1.81 3.10
N ARG A 51 11.15 1.92 4.03
CA ARG A 51 10.00 1.03 4.12
C ARG A 51 8.73 1.86 4.07
N TYR A 52 7.80 1.41 3.25
CA TYR A 52 6.53 2.07 3.02
C TYR A 52 5.40 1.21 3.53
N PHE A 53 4.35 1.83 4.07
CA PHE A 53 3.18 1.13 4.56
C PHE A 53 2.16 0.99 3.43
N ASN A 54 1.85 -0.23 3.01
CA ASN A 54 0.78 -0.48 2.05
C ASN A 54 -0.57 -0.45 2.77
N ILE A 55 -1.44 0.50 2.39
CA ILE A 55 -2.68 0.77 3.11
C ILE A 55 -3.77 -0.31 2.92
N ASP A 56 -3.70 -1.09 1.84
CA ASP A 56 -4.70 -2.11 1.53
C ASP A 56 -4.43 -3.42 2.28
N THR A 57 -3.14 -3.77 2.37
CA THR A 57 -2.70 -5.03 2.97
C THR A 57 -2.27 -4.88 4.43
N GLY A 58 -2.07 -3.63 4.89
CA GLY A 58 -1.57 -3.33 6.23
C GLY A 58 -0.11 -3.75 6.47
N ARG A 59 0.66 -3.99 5.41
CA ARG A 59 2.03 -4.54 5.49
C ARG A 59 3.10 -3.52 5.10
N MET A 60 4.27 -3.64 5.73
CA MET A 60 5.46 -2.89 5.33
C MET A 60 6.09 -3.47 4.06
N VAL A 61 6.38 -2.61 3.11
CA VAL A 61 7.03 -2.93 1.83
C VAL A 61 8.39 -2.25 1.81
N ARG A 62 9.46 -3.03 1.54
CA ARG A 62 10.82 -2.49 1.42
C ARG A 62 11.04 -1.92 0.02
N TYR A 63 11.66 -0.75 -0.06
CA TYR A 63 12.10 -0.12 -1.31
C TYR A 63 12.92 -1.09 -2.16
N GLY A 64 12.72 -1.05 -3.48
CA GLY A 64 13.51 -1.82 -4.45
C GLY A 64 13.23 -3.33 -4.49
N THR A 65 12.24 -3.82 -3.72
CA THR A 65 11.82 -5.23 -3.80
C THR A 65 10.89 -5.49 -4.99
N ARG A 66 10.72 -6.76 -5.38
CA ARG A 66 9.73 -7.15 -6.39
C ARG A 66 8.32 -6.64 -6.05
N THR A 67 7.92 -6.74 -4.78
CA THR A 67 6.62 -6.25 -4.31
C THR A 67 6.49 -4.73 -4.47
N TYR A 68 7.53 -3.99 -4.12
CA TYR A 68 7.58 -2.54 -4.33
C TYR A 68 7.33 -2.17 -5.80
N PHE A 69 8.11 -2.72 -6.72
CA PHE A 69 7.95 -2.42 -8.15
C PHE A 69 6.61 -2.89 -8.70
N SER A 70 6.08 -4.01 -8.20
CA SER A 70 4.74 -4.49 -8.60
C SER A 70 3.63 -3.51 -8.20
N LEU A 71 3.73 -2.88 -7.02
CA LEU A 71 2.74 -1.90 -6.57
C LEU A 71 2.84 -0.60 -7.37
N ILE A 72 4.05 -0.10 -7.61
CA ILE A 72 4.24 1.10 -8.44
C ILE A 72 3.69 0.88 -9.85
N ASN A 73 3.97 -0.29 -10.46
CA ASN A 73 3.42 -0.64 -11.78
C ASN A 73 1.90 -0.85 -11.76
N ALA A 74 1.31 -1.17 -10.61
CA ALA A 74 -0.13 -1.27 -10.42
C ALA A 74 -0.81 0.08 -10.14
N GLY A 75 -0.05 1.19 -10.18
CA GLY A 75 -0.60 2.54 -10.00
C GLY A 75 -0.74 2.96 -8.53
N TYR A 76 0.12 2.45 -7.64
CA TYR A 76 0.25 2.98 -6.28
C TYR A 76 1.20 4.17 -6.27
N GLU A 77 0.88 5.16 -5.44
CA GLU A 77 1.65 6.38 -5.23
C GLU A 77 1.99 6.58 -3.75
N PHE A 78 2.95 7.48 -3.49
CA PHE A 78 3.38 7.81 -2.13
C PHE A 78 2.59 8.99 -1.60
N VAL A 79 2.13 8.87 -0.36
CA VAL A 79 1.50 9.96 0.41
C VAL A 79 2.29 10.15 1.71
N GLU A 80 2.60 11.41 2.03
CA GLU A 80 3.42 11.81 3.19
C GLU A 80 4.78 11.08 3.30
N ASP A 81 5.38 10.74 2.15
CA ASP A 81 6.66 10.03 2.04
C ASP A 81 6.71 8.65 2.74
N TYR A 82 5.56 8.08 3.10
CA TYR A 82 5.48 6.85 3.90
C TYR A 82 4.41 5.86 3.44
N TYR A 83 3.22 6.34 3.06
CA TYR A 83 2.09 5.47 2.71
C TYR A 83 2.09 5.16 1.21
N LEU A 84 1.97 3.89 0.86
CA LEU A 84 1.67 3.43 -0.49
C LEU A 84 0.16 3.33 -0.66
N VAL A 85 -0.40 4.20 -1.49
CA VAL A 85 -1.84 4.41 -1.67
C VAL A 85 -2.19 4.17 -3.14
N PRO A 86 -3.25 3.41 -3.49
CA PRO A 86 -3.75 3.35 -4.86
C PRO A 86 -4.04 4.74 -5.43
N SER A 87 -3.63 5.01 -6.67
CA SER A 87 -3.77 6.33 -7.33
C SER A 87 -5.17 6.93 -7.23
N HIS A 88 -6.22 6.13 -7.35
CA HIS A 88 -7.61 6.60 -7.26
C HIS A 88 -8.03 7.09 -5.87
N LEU A 89 -7.24 6.81 -4.83
CA LEU A 89 -7.46 7.28 -3.46
C LEU A 89 -6.53 8.42 -3.06
N VAL A 90 -5.52 8.77 -3.86
CA VAL A 90 -4.48 9.74 -3.49
C VAL A 90 -5.05 11.09 -3.10
N GLU A 91 -6.02 11.61 -3.85
CA GLU A 91 -6.64 12.90 -3.52
C GLU A 91 -7.34 12.89 -2.15
N VAL A 92 -8.07 11.83 -1.86
CA VAL A 92 -8.77 11.67 -0.58
C VAL A 92 -7.74 11.49 0.54
N ALA A 93 -6.73 10.67 0.31
CA ALA A 93 -5.64 10.41 1.23
C ALA A 93 -4.85 11.67 1.60
N ILE A 94 -4.56 12.55 0.64
CA ILE A 94 -3.90 13.84 0.87
C ILE A 94 -4.83 14.76 1.69
N SER A 95 -6.10 14.87 1.29
CA SER A 95 -7.08 15.74 1.97
C SER A 95 -7.38 15.29 3.41
N SER A 96 -7.25 13.99 3.68
CA SER A 96 -7.62 13.34 4.93
C SER A 96 -6.45 12.57 5.54
N SER A 97 -5.26 13.15 5.48
CA SER A 97 -4.02 12.45 5.85
C SER A 97 -3.94 12.06 7.34
N HIS A 98 -4.71 12.73 8.20
CA HIS A 98 -4.87 12.33 9.60
C HIS A 98 -5.35 10.88 9.76
N ILE A 99 -6.18 10.37 8.84
CA ILE A 99 -6.67 8.98 8.85
C ILE A 99 -5.51 7.99 8.69
N LEU A 100 -4.57 8.31 7.80
CA LEU A 100 -3.37 7.49 7.59
C LEU A 100 -2.52 7.42 8.86
N ARG A 101 -2.36 8.54 9.56
CA ARG A 101 -1.52 8.64 10.76
C ARG A 101 -2.13 7.95 11.98
N GLU A 102 -3.42 8.10 12.19
CA GLU A 102 -4.11 7.59 13.38
C GLU A 102 -4.39 6.09 13.30
N ASN A 103 -4.77 5.59 12.13
CA ASN A 103 -5.13 4.17 11.95
C ASN A 103 -4.74 3.66 10.56
N PRO A 104 -3.43 3.50 10.29
CA PRO A 104 -2.93 3.14 8.97
C PRO A 104 -3.45 1.80 8.46
N GLN A 105 -3.67 0.83 9.35
CA GLN A 105 -4.13 -0.51 9.00
C GLN A 105 -5.56 -0.55 8.47
N ASN A 106 -6.41 0.40 8.88
CA ASN A 106 -7.79 0.50 8.41
C ASN A 106 -8.00 1.69 7.47
N ALA A 107 -6.95 2.42 7.14
CA ALA A 107 -7.05 3.63 6.35
C ALA A 107 -7.56 3.36 4.93
N GLY A 108 -7.17 2.24 4.30
CA GLY A 108 -7.66 1.87 2.96
C GLY A 108 -9.18 1.87 2.86
N ASN A 109 -9.85 1.08 3.71
CA ASN A 109 -11.31 0.97 3.72
C ASN A 109 -12.01 2.31 4.01
N ARG A 110 -11.47 3.10 4.93
CA ARG A 110 -12.04 4.42 5.27
C ARG A 110 -11.88 5.42 4.12
N LEU A 111 -10.73 5.42 3.47
CA LEU A 111 -10.47 6.28 2.31
C LEU A 111 -11.34 5.88 1.11
N GLU A 112 -11.57 4.59 0.89
CA GLU A 112 -12.51 4.11 -0.12
C GLU A 112 -13.94 4.60 0.17
N GLN A 113 -14.41 4.44 1.41
CA GLN A 113 -15.74 4.93 1.78
C GLN A 113 -15.88 6.44 1.53
N MET A 114 -14.88 7.23 1.94
CA MET A 114 -14.87 8.67 1.69
C MET A 114 -14.78 9.02 0.22
N ALA A 115 -14.06 8.23 -0.60
CA ALA A 115 -14.00 8.41 -2.04
C ALA A 115 -15.37 8.17 -2.70
N VAL A 116 -16.09 7.13 -2.26
CA VAL A 116 -17.45 6.84 -2.71
C VAL A 116 -18.41 7.96 -2.31
N GLU A 117 -18.41 8.36 -1.04
CA GLU A 117 -19.25 9.47 -0.54
C GLU A 117 -18.99 10.77 -1.30
N ARG A 118 -17.71 11.10 -1.54
CA ARG A 118 -17.32 12.29 -2.32
C ARG A 118 -17.79 12.21 -3.76
N ARG A 119 -17.66 11.05 -4.41
CA ARG A 119 -18.17 10.85 -5.78
C ARG A 119 -19.70 10.96 -5.83
N GLY A 120 -20.39 10.39 -4.85
CA GLY A 120 -21.85 10.49 -4.72
C GLY A 120 -22.29 11.95 -4.58
N TYR A 121 -21.65 12.70 -3.67
CA TYR A 121 -21.91 14.13 -3.50
C TYR A 121 -21.71 14.92 -4.80
N ILE A 122 -20.58 14.70 -5.51
CA ILE A 122 -20.30 15.37 -6.79
C ILE A 122 -21.38 15.00 -7.83
N LEU A 123 -21.68 13.72 -8.00
CA LEU A 123 -22.67 13.27 -8.98
C LEU A 123 -24.06 13.85 -8.68
N GLU A 124 -24.49 13.84 -7.42
CA GLU A 124 -25.72 14.48 -7.00
C GLU A 124 -25.68 15.99 -7.28
N GLU A 125 -24.65 16.71 -6.84
CA GLU A 125 -24.56 18.17 -7.01
C GLU A 125 -24.62 18.58 -8.49
N PHE A 126 -23.87 17.90 -9.35
CA PHE A 126 -23.82 18.23 -10.78
C PHE A 126 -25.04 17.75 -11.58
N HIS A 127 -25.70 16.67 -11.15
CA HIS A 127 -26.77 16.04 -11.92
C HIS A 127 -28.16 16.07 -11.27
N ARG A 128 -28.32 16.67 -10.08
CA ARG A 128 -29.59 16.73 -9.33
C ARG A 128 -30.78 17.12 -10.20
N ALA A 129 -30.66 18.25 -10.90
CA ALA A 129 -31.74 18.76 -11.75
C ALA A 129 -32.12 17.77 -12.87
N ARG A 130 -31.16 17.01 -13.41
CA ARG A 130 -31.41 16.03 -14.46
C ARG A 130 -31.98 14.72 -13.91
N LEU A 131 -31.52 14.28 -12.74
CA LEU A 131 -32.03 13.12 -12.01
C LEU A 131 -33.49 13.32 -11.60
N GLU A 132 -33.82 14.52 -11.08
CA GLU A 132 -35.20 14.92 -10.77
C GLU A 132 -36.10 14.93 -12.02
N GLN A 133 -35.60 15.44 -13.14
CA GLN A 133 -36.35 15.48 -14.41
C GLN A 133 -36.70 14.09 -14.95
N ILE A 134 -35.86 13.08 -14.70
CA ILE A 134 -36.06 11.71 -15.20
C ILE A 134 -36.53 10.74 -14.12
N ASN A 135 -36.84 11.24 -12.92
CA ASN A 135 -37.31 10.47 -11.76
C ASN A 135 -36.40 9.27 -11.41
N LEU A 136 -35.10 9.53 -11.31
CA LEU A 136 -34.09 8.55 -10.87
C LEU A 136 -33.34 9.07 -9.63
N GLU A 137 -32.90 8.15 -8.78
CA GLU A 137 -32.03 8.39 -7.62
C GLU A 137 -30.80 7.47 -7.68
N LEU A 138 -29.70 7.85 -7.03
CA LEU A 138 -28.48 7.03 -7.02
C LEU A 138 -28.50 6.01 -5.88
N CYS A 139 -28.11 4.77 -6.16
CA CYS A 139 -27.79 3.79 -5.13
C CYS A 139 -26.66 4.29 -4.24
N ARG A 140 -26.84 4.22 -2.91
CA ARG A 140 -25.86 4.73 -1.93
C ARG A 140 -24.52 4.02 -1.92
N GLU A 141 -24.42 2.81 -2.48
CA GLU A 141 -23.17 2.03 -2.49
C GLU A 141 -22.45 2.05 -3.84
N CYS A 142 -23.15 1.72 -4.92
CA CYS A 142 -22.53 1.63 -6.24
C CYS A 142 -22.71 2.89 -7.09
N LEU A 143 -23.47 3.89 -6.61
CA LEU A 143 -23.78 5.14 -7.33
C LEU A 143 -24.46 4.92 -8.69
N MET A 144 -25.10 3.76 -8.89
CA MET A 144 -25.89 3.48 -10.09
C MET A 144 -27.25 4.19 -10.00
N PRO A 145 -27.70 4.87 -11.07
CA PRO A 145 -29.02 5.50 -11.10
C PRO A 145 -30.12 4.43 -11.19
N GLU A 146 -31.09 4.52 -10.30
CA GLU A 146 -32.22 3.60 -10.19
C GLU A 146 -33.54 4.33 -9.99
N ASN A 147 -34.64 3.64 -10.28
CA ASN A 147 -35.96 4.15 -9.93
C ASN A 147 -36.09 4.24 -8.40
N PRO A 148 -36.55 5.37 -7.83
CA PRO A 148 -36.71 5.52 -6.38
C PRO A 148 -37.58 4.43 -5.74
N ASN A 149 -38.57 3.90 -6.49
CA ASN A 149 -39.44 2.83 -6.01
C ASN A 149 -38.77 1.45 -5.98
N GLU A 150 -37.64 1.29 -6.66
CA GLU A 150 -36.85 0.05 -6.71
C GLU A 150 -35.69 0.05 -5.71
N LEU A 151 -35.42 1.18 -5.07
CA LEU A 151 -34.43 1.30 -4.00
C LEU A 151 -35.01 0.80 -2.67
N ALA A 152 -34.39 -0.21 -2.09
CA ALA A 152 -34.67 -0.67 -0.73
C ALA A 152 -33.65 -0.03 0.21
N GLU A 153 -34.10 0.78 1.16
CA GLU A 153 -33.22 1.54 2.09
C GLU A 153 -32.17 2.43 1.39
N GLY A 154 -32.44 2.84 0.14
CA GLY A 154 -31.50 3.60 -0.68
C GLY A 154 -30.43 2.75 -1.39
N LEU A 155 -30.61 1.43 -1.47
CA LEU A 155 -29.72 0.50 -2.17
C LEU A 155 -30.43 -0.12 -3.38
N CYS A 156 -29.69 -0.31 -4.47
CA CYS A 156 -30.18 -1.11 -5.61
C CYS A 156 -30.28 -2.58 -5.22
N ARG A 157 -31.00 -3.37 -6.03
CA ARG A 157 -31.25 -4.80 -5.75
C ARG A 157 -29.95 -5.60 -5.56
N GLU A 158 -28.91 -5.30 -6.34
CA GLU A 158 -27.63 -6.01 -6.26
C GLU A 158 -26.89 -5.70 -4.95
N CYS A 159 -26.76 -4.42 -4.59
CA CYS A 159 -26.13 -4.00 -3.34
C CYS A 159 -26.91 -4.48 -2.10
N HIS A 160 -28.24 -4.44 -2.17
CA HIS A 160 -29.07 -4.95 -1.07
C HIS A 160 -28.93 -6.46 -0.88
N ALA A 161 -28.76 -7.24 -1.97
CA ALA A 161 -28.58 -8.68 -1.89
C ALA A 161 -27.16 -9.10 -1.46
N ALA A 162 -26.17 -8.20 -1.56
CA ALA A 162 -24.79 -8.44 -1.16
C ALA A 162 -24.52 -8.19 0.35
N LYS A 163 -25.52 -7.70 1.09
CA LYS A 163 -25.50 -7.52 2.55
C LYS A 163 -26.04 -8.75 3.28
#